data_AF-A0A7C7UAK1-F1
#
_entry.id   AF-A0A7C7UAK1-F1
#
_cell.length_a   1.000
_cell.length_b   1.000
_cell.length_c   1.000
_cell.angle_alpha   90.00
_cell.angle_beta   90.00
_cell.angle_gamma   90.00
#
_symmetry.space_group_name_H-M   'P 1'
#
loop_
_entity.id
_entity.type
_entity.pdbx_description
1 polymer ?
#
loop_
_entity_poly.entity_id
_entity_poly.type
_entity_poly.pdbx_seq_one_letter_code
_entity_poly.pdbx_strand_id
1 'polypeptide(L)'
;MTELVIVKASELADIDALEARLGGKVLRAEILGDKAVVEFLPVASLAFFINVWNCQGTVVLVKEGEEIYIDEGWEYDPELYRQLVERVVYDDNDGAINWSGRYWPRTKESLKLFHAFLKSLRRKDAV
;
A
#
# COMPACT_ATOMS: atom_id res chain seq x y z
N MET A 1 8.93 10.49 2.35
CA MET A 1 10.40 10.45 2.25
C MET A 1 10.81 9.01 2.10
N THR A 2 11.56 8.71 1.04
CA THR A 2 12.12 7.39 0.76
C THR A 2 13.45 7.23 1.48
N GLU A 3 13.90 6.00 1.65
CA GLU A 3 15.16 5.64 2.29
C GLU A 3 16.00 4.78 1.34
N LEU A 4 17.33 4.82 1.53
CA LEU A 4 18.29 4.03 0.79
C LEU A 4 18.96 3.02 1.71
N VAL A 5 19.08 1.78 1.25
CA VAL A 5 19.76 0.71 1.98
C VAL A 5 20.60 -0.14 1.03
N ILE A 6 21.75 -0.63 1.51
CA ILE A 6 22.58 -1.57 0.77
C ILE A 6 22.26 -2.99 1.26
N VAL A 7 21.92 -3.87 0.32
CA VAL A 7 21.61 -5.30 0.57
C VAL A 7 22.47 -6.19 -0.31
N LYS A 8 22.49 -7.51 -0.06
CA LYS A 8 23.08 -8.44 -1.03
C LYS A 8 22.20 -8.50 -2.27
N ALA A 9 22.80 -8.56 -3.46
CA ALA A 9 22.04 -8.66 -4.71
C ALA A 9 21.12 -9.89 -4.74
N SER A 10 21.53 -10.99 -4.08
CA SER A 10 20.72 -12.21 -3.94
C SER A 10 19.40 -11.99 -3.18
N GLU A 11 19.29 -10.97 -2.33
CA GLU A 11 18.05 -10.65 -1.61
C GLU A 11 16.96 -10.11 -2.55
N LEU A 12 17.34 -9.59 -3.74
CA LEU A 12 16.37 -9.15 -4.75
C LEU A 12 15.64 -10.32 -5.44
N ALA A 13 16.05 -11.56 -5.21
CA ALA A 13 15.35 -12.74 -5.72
C ALA A 13 13.99 -12.95 -5.04
N ASP A 14 13.79 -12.38 -3.85
CA ASP A 14 12.55 -12.43 -3.08
C ASP A 14 12.23 -11.03 -2.54
N ILE A 15 11.59 -10.21 -3.38
CA ILE A 15 11.27 -8.82 -3.06
C ILE A 15 10.28 -8.74 -1.89
N ASP A 16 9.33 -9.67 -1.80
CA ASP A 16 8.32 -9.65 -0.73
C ASP A 16 8.96 -9.90 0.64
N ALA A 17 9.89 -10.86 0.73
CA ALA A 17 10.67 -11.07 1.94
C ALA A 17 11.55 -9.85 2.29
N LEU A 18 12.13 -9.20 1.28
CA LEU A 18 12.92 -7.98 1.46
C LEU A 18 12.05 -6.82 1.99
N GLU A 19 10.89 -6.58 1.40
CA GLU A 19 9.93 -5.56 1.82
C GLU A 19 9.43 -5.78 3.24
N ALA A 20 9.08 -7.03 3.58
CA ALA A 20 8.67 -7.40 4.93
C ALA A 20 9.79 -7.15 5.95
N ARG A 21 11.04 -7.46 5.60
CA ARG A 21 12.21 -7.21 6.46
C ARG A 21 12.49 -5.71 6.64
N LEU A 22 12.31 -4.91 5.59
CA LEU A 22 12.54 -3.46 5.62
C LEU A 22 11.37 -2.69 6.24
N GLY A 23 10.18 -3.28 6.35
CA GLY A 23 8.98 -2.57 6.76
C GLY A 23 8.57 -1.49 5.77
N GLY A 24 8.74 -1.78 4.47
CA GLY A 24 8.63 -0.76 3.43
C GLY A 24 8.42 -1.35 2.04
N LYS A 25 7.91 -0.54 1.12
CA LYS A 25 7.74 -0.91 -0.29
C LYS A 25 9.00 -0.57 -1.08
N VAL A 26 9.58 -1.54 -1.78
CA VAL A 26 10.72 -1.29 -2.66
C VAL A 26 10.23 -0.52 -3.89
N LEU A 27 10.91 0.58 -4.20
CA LEU A 27 10.58 1.44 -5.35
C LEU A 27 11.55 1.23 -6.51
N ARG A 28 12.84 1.08 -6.18
CA ARG A 28 13.91 0.90 -7.14
C ARG A 28 15.05 0.13 -6.49
N ALA A 29 15.75 -0.67 -7.29
CA ALA A 29 17.02 -1.25 -6.91
C ALA A 29 18.06 -1.06 -8.02
N GLU A 30 19.31 -0.88 -7.65
CA GLU A 30 20.45 -0.83 -8.55
C GLU A 30 21.51 -1.84 -8.11
N ILE A 31 21.83 -2.80 -8.98
CA ILE A 31 22.77 -3.88 -8.68
C ILE A 31 24.19 -3.42 -8.98
N LEU A 32 25.07 -3.55 -7.98
CA LEU A 32 26.48 -3.21 -8.01
C LEU A 32 27.30 -4.46 -7.64
N GLY A 33 27.37 -5.42 -8.55
CA GLY A 33 28.05 -6.70 -8.32
C GLY A 33 27.28 -7.62 -7.37
N ASP A 34 27.88 -7.97 -6.24
CA ASP A 34 27.29 -8.84 -5.21
C ASP A 34 26.31 -8.10 -4.28
N LYS A 35 26.19 -6.78 -4.43
CA LYS A 35 25.33 -5.89 -3.64
C LYS A 35 24.31 -5.18 -4.52
N ALA A 36 23.29 -4.64 -3.88
CA ALA A 36 22.36 -3.71 -4.50
C ALA A 36 22.09 -2.52 -3.59
N VAL A 37 21.94 -1.34 -4.18
CA VAL A 37 21.38 -0.16 -3.51
C VAL A 37 19.89 -0.17 -3.76
N VAL A 38 19.10 -0.23 -2.70
CA VAL A 38 17.64 -0.30 -2.75
C VAL A 38 17.06 0.99 -2.20
N GLU A 39 16.24 1.65 -3.01
CA GLU A 39 15.35 2.72 -2.59
C GLU A 39 14.00 2.13 -2.19
N PHE A 40 13.57 2.42 -0.97
CA PHE A 40 12.29 1.95 -0.46
C PHE A 40 11.52 3.05 0.24
N LEU A 41 10.20 2.90 0.29
CA LEU A 41 9.29 3.74 1.04
C LEU A 41 8.94 3.05 2.35
N PRO A 42 9.29 3.61 3.53
CA PRO A 42 8.79 3.09 4.80
C PRO A 42 7.26 3.17 4.86
N VAL A 43 6.60 2.08 5.24
CA VAL A 43 5.13 1.97 5.31
C VAL A 43 4.70 1.42 6.66
N ALA A 44 3.48 1.79 7.08
CA ALA A 44 2.87 1.24 8.27
C ALA A 44 2.34 -0.19 8.07
N SER A 45 2.02 -0.56 6.82
CA SER A 45 1.57 -1.91 6.46
C SER A 45 1.76 -2.17 4.97
N LEU A 46 2.12 -3.40 4.63
CA LEU A 46 2.15 -3.93 3.26
C LEU A 46 0.83 -4.63 2.89
N ALA A 47 -0.15 -4.69 3.79
CA ALA A 47 -1.39 -5.44 3.59
C ALA A 47 -2.44 -4.70 2.72
N PHE A 48 -2.24 -3.41 2.45
CA PHE A 48 -3.12 -2.64 1.58
C PHE A 48 -2.44 -1.38 1.03
N PHE A 49 -3.01 -0.85 -0.05
CA PHE A 49 -2.69 0.47 -0.60
C PHE A 49 -3.93 1.10 -1.23
N ILE A 50 -3.87 2.38 -1.55
CA ILE A 50 -4.88 3.07 -2.36
C ILE A 50 -4.36 3.19 -3.79
N ASN A 51 -5.05 2.56 -4.72
CA ASN A 51 -4.81 2.73 -6.14
C ASN A 51 -5.59 3.95 -6.64
N VAL A 52 -4.91 4.98 -7.12
CA VAL A 52 -5.54 6.13 -7.73
C VAL A 52 -5.46 6.01 -9.25
N TRP A 53 -6.61 6.02 -9.90
CA TRP A 53 -6.73 6.00 -11.34
C TRP A 53 -7.97 6.80 -11.77
N ASN A 54 -7.85 7.61 -12.83
CA ASN A 54 -8.95 8.41 -13.37
C ASN A 54 -9.69 9.26 -12.30
N CYS A 55 -8.94 9.94 -11.43
CA CYS A 55 -9.49 10.75 -10.34
C CYS A 55 -10.29 9.96 -9.28
N GLN A 56 -10.09 8.64 -9.20
CA GLN A 56 -10.78 7.77 -8.24
C GLN A 56 -9.75 6.96 -7.45
N GLY A 57 -9.94 6.90 -6.13
CA GLY A 57 -9.13 6.10 -5.22
C GLY A 57 -9.84 4.80 -4.90
N THR A 58 -9.19 3.68 -5.15
CA THR A 58 -9.64 2.32 -4.86
C THR A 58 -8.81 1.72 -3.73
N VAL A 59 -9.45 1.25 -2.65
CA VAL A 59 -8.76 0.47 -1.62
C VAL A 59 -8.42 -0.90 -2.23
N VAL A 60 -7.14 -1.28 -2.18
CA VAL A 60 -6.66 -2.58 -2.66
C VAL A 60 -6.04 -3.33 -1.48
N LEU A 61 -6.55 -4.53 -1.21
CA LEU A 61 -5.97 -5.45 -0.22
C LEU A 61 -4.89 -6.29 -0.89
N VAL A 62 -3.79 -6.52 -0.18
CA VAL A 62 -2.71 -7.40 -0.62
C VAL A 62 -2.69 -8.62 0.29
N LYS A 63 -2.91 -9.80 -0.29
CA LYS A 63 -2.92 -11.06 0.43
C LYS A 63 -2.20 -12.13 -0.38
N GLU A 64 -1.13 -12.69 0.19
CA GLU A 64 -0.38 -13.81 -0.45
C GLU A 64 0.09 -13.47 -1.88
N GLY A 65 0.45 -12.21 -2.13
CA GLY A 65 0.87 -11.71 -3.45
C GLY A 65 -0.28 -11.33 -4.40
N GLU A 66 -1.53 -11.57 -4.02
CA GLU A 66 -2.70 -11.18 -4.80
C GLU A 66 -3.23 -9.81 -4.38
N GLU A 67 -3.65 -9.01 -5.38
CA GLU A 67 -4.31 -7.72 -5.20
C GLU A 67 -5.83 -7.89 -5.33
N ILE A 68 -6.56 -7.59 -4.25
CA ILE A 68 -8.02 -7.64 -4.20
C ILE A 68 -8.55 -6.21 -4.16
N TYR A 69 -9.21 -5.78 -5.23
CA TYR A 69 -9.79 -4.46 -5.35
C TYR A 69 -11.14 -4.42 -4.62
N ILE A 70 -11.33 -3.41 -3.77
CA ILE A 70 -12.62 -3.15 -3.12
C ILE A 70 -13.46 -2.26 -4.03
N ASP A 71 -14.26 -2.91 -4.87
CA ASP A 71 -15.07 -2.31 -5.93
C ASP A 71 -16.58 -2.51 -5.69
N GLU A 72 -17.37 -2.48 -6.77
CA GLU A 72 -18.83 -2.63 -6.74
C GLU A 72 -19.31 -3.96 -6.15
N GLY A 73 -18.47 -5.00 -6.05
CA GLY A 73 -18.81 -6.29 -5.43
C GLY A 73 -18.87 -6.26 -3.89
N TRP A 74 -18.53 -5.12 -3.29
CA TRP A 74 -18.45 -4.95 -1.84
C TRP A 74 -19.43 -3.91 -1.31
N GLU A 75 -19.86 -4.11 -0.08
CA GLU A 75 -20.54 -3.12 0.75
C GLU A 75 -19.62 -2.69 1.88
N TYR A 76 -19.61 -1.40 2.17
CA TYR A 76 -18.77 -0.81 3.20
C TYR A 76 -19.35 0.54 3.65
N ASP A 77 -18.85 1.04 4.78
CA ASP A 77 -19.16 2.39 5.22
C ASP A 77 -18.46 3.42 4.29
N PRO A 78 -19.22 4.26 3.56
CA PRO A 78 -18.65 5.18 2.58
C PRO A 78 -17.81 6.29 3.23
N GLU A 79 -18.11 6.67 4.48
CA GLU A 79 -17.37 7.71 5.18
C GLU A 79 -16.02 7.17 5.67
N LEU A 80 -15.97 5.94 6.18
CA LEU A 80 -14.71 5.27 6.51
C LEU A 80 -13.84 5.06 5.26
N TYR A 81 -14.45 4.69 4.14
CA TYR A 81 -13.76 4.56 2.86
C TYR A 81 -13.13 5.90 2.44
N ARG A 82 -13.91 6.97 2.44
CA ARG A 82 -13.47 8.33 2.09
C ARG A 82 -12.32 8.79 2.98
N GLN A 83 -12.47 8.68 4.30
CA GLN A 83 -11.42 9.06 5.26
C GLN A 83 -10.14 8.27 5.06
N LEU A 84 -10.23 6.96 4.79
CA LEU A 84 -9.06 6.12 4.55
C LEU A 84 -8.33 6.54 3.26
N VAL A 85 -9.07 6.77 2.17
CA VAL A 85 -8.51 7.25 0.89
C VAL A 85 -7.83 8.60 1.08
N GLU A 86 -8.52 9.56 1.69
CA GLU A 86 -7.97 10.90 1.91
C GLU A 86 -6.71 10.86 2.77
N ARG A 87 -6.75 10.10 3.88
CA ARG A 87 -5.60 9.96 4.77
C ARG A 87 -4.39 9.38 4.06
N VAL A 88 -4.57 8.30 3.33
CA VAL A 88 -3.44 7.61 2.69
C VAL A 88 -2.93 8.40 1.48
N VAL A 89 -3.81 8.98 0.66
CA VAL A 89 -3.38 9.72 -0.54
C VAL A 89 -2.78 11.07 -0.16
N TYR A 90 -3.49 11.88 0.62
CA TYR A 90 -3.08 13.27 0.90
C TYR A 90 -2.13 13.34 2.10
N ASP A 91 -2.56 12.92 3.29
CA ASP A 91 -1.78 13.18 4.51
C ASP A 91 -0.51 12.32 4.61
N ASP A 92 -0.59 11.03 4.24
CA ASP A 92 0.54 10.12 4.36
C ASP A 92 1.55 10.33 3.24
N ASN A 93 1.12 10.71 2.03
CA ASN A 93 1.95 10.65 0.82
C ASN A 93 2.09 11.97 0.07
N ASP A 94 1.50 13.07 0.55
CA ASP A 94 1.46 14.37 -0.16
C ASP A 94 0.95 14.22 -1.62
N GLY A 95 0.09 13.24 -1.84
CA GLY A 95 -0.45 12.87 -3.13
C GLY A 95 -1.67 13.69 -3.50
N ALA A 96 -2.29 13.33 -4.61
CA ALA A 96 -3.54 13.94 -5.03
C ALA A 96 -4.39 12.93 -5.80
N ILE A 97 -5.72 13.00 -5.66
CA ILE A 97 -6.61 12.07 -6.36
C ILE A 97 -6.52 12.19 -7.88
N ASN A 98 -6.11 13.36 -8.41
CA ASN A 98 -5.90 13.56 -9.84
C ASN A 98 -4.53 13.07 -10.35
N TRP A 99 -3.68 12.52 -9.47
CA TRP A 99 -2.40 11.93 -9.83
C TRP A 99 -2.48 10.41 -9.71
N SER A 100 -2.34 9.73 -10.84
CA SER A 100 -2.38 8.26 -10.85
C SER A 100 -1.19 7.69 -10.08
N GLY A 101 -1.42 6.67 -9.26
CA GLY A 101 -0.38 6.06 -8.47
C GLY A 101 -0.88 5.06 -7.44
N ARG A 102 0.07 4.38 -6.80
CA ARG A 102 -0.18 3.47 -5.68
C ARG A 102 0.31 4.12 -4.40
N TYR A 103 -0.62 4.45 -3.50
CA TYR A 103 -0.33 5.17 -2.27
C TYR A 103 -0.40 4.21 -1.08
N TRP A 104 0.72 4.01 -0.40
CA TRP A 104 0.83 3.07 0.71
C TRP A 104 0.62 3.78 2.04
N PRO A 105 0.00 3.13 3.05
CA PRO A 105 -0.19 3.72 4.37
C PRO A 105 1.16 3.92 5.07
N ARG A 106 1.37 5.08 5.68
CA ARG A 106 2.65 5.43 6.35
C ARG A 106 2.50 5.72 7.84
N THR A 107 1.26 5.86 8.34
CA THR A 107 1.00 6.21 9.74
C THR A 107 0.13 5.20 10.49
N LYS A 108 0.20 5.22 11.83
CA LYS A 108 -0.65 4.38 12.69
C LYS A 108 -2.12 4.77 12.58
N GLU A 109 -2.40 6.03 12.28
CA GLU A 109 -3.73 6.58 12.04
C GLU A 109 -4.38 5.90 10.84
N SER A 110 -3.63 5.72 9.74
CA SER A 110 -4.09 4.98 8.56
C SER A 110 -4.42 3.53 8.88
N LEU A 111 -3.64 2.86 9.75
CA LEU A 111 -3.96 1.50 10.20
C LEU A 111 -5.23 1.44 11.06
N LYS A 112 -5.46 2.44 11.92
CA LYS A 112 -6.69 2.51 12.73
C LYS A 112 -7.92 2.67 11.84
N LEU A 113 -7.86 3.57 10.86
CA LEU A 113 -8.93 3.77 9.87
C LEU A 113 -9.15 2.50 9.04
N PHE A 114 -8.08 1.85 8.59
CA PHE A 114 -8.16 0.61 7.84
C PHE A 114 -8.84 -0.51 8.63
N HIS A 115 -8.50 -0.70 9.91
CA HIS A 115 -9.18 -1.68 10.75
C HIS A 115 -10.65 -1.35 10.99
N ALA A 116 -11.01 -0.08 11.10
CA ALA A 116 -12.42 0.32 11.19
C ALA A 116 -13.16 0.02 9.87
N PHE A 117 -12.54 0.38 8.74
CA PHE A 117 -13.05 0.09 7.40
C PHE A 117 -13.29 -1.42 7.17
N LEU A 118 -12.30 -2.26 7.47
CA LEU A 118 -12.43 -3.72 7.34
C LEU A 118 -13.59 -4.31 8.16
N LYS A 119 -13.93 -3.73 9.33
CA LYS A 119 -15.08 -4.18 10.12
C LYS A 119 -16.42 -3.87 9.46
N SER A 120 -16.48 -2.78 8.68
CA SER A 120 -17.66 -2.40 7.90
C SER A 120 -17.82 -3.23 6.62
N LEU A 121 -16.75 -3.87 6.16
CA LEU A 121 -16.70 -4.54 4.86
C LEU A 121 -17.53 -5.82 4.83
N ARG A 122 -18.32 -5.98 3.76
CA ARG A 122 -19.14 -7.15 3.46
C ARG A 122 -19.08 -7.45 1.96
N ARG A 123 -19.01 -8.73 1.56
CA ARG A 123 -19.22 -9.12 0.16
C ARG A 123 -20.72 -9.17 -0.12
N LYS A 124 -21.14 -8.65 -1.27
CA LYS A 124 -22.54 -8.68 -1.69
C LYS A 124 -23.07 -10.10 -1.95
N ASP A 125 -22.20 -11.00 -2.40
CA ASP A 125 -22.56 -12.39 -2.74
C ASP A 125 -22.51 -13.37 -1.55
N ALA A 126 -22.38 -12.86 -0.32
CA ALA A 126 -22.41 -13.70 0.88
C ALA A 126 -23.87 -13.94 1.33
N VAL A 127 -24.65 -14.65 0.50
CA VAL A 127 -25.91 -15.30 0.85
C VAL A 127 -25.81 -16.79 0.55
#